data_AF-A0A963YRC8-F1
#
_entry.id   AF-A0A963YRC8-F1
#
_cell.length_a   1.000
_cell.length_b   1.000
_cell.length_c   1.000
_cell.angle_alpha   90.00
_cell.angle_beta   90.00
_cell.angle_gamma   90.00
#
_symmetry.space_group_name_H-M   'P 1'
#
loop_
_entity.id
_entity.type
_entity.pdbx_description
1 polymer ?
#
loop_
_entity_poly.entity_id
_entity_poly.type
_entity_poly.pdbx_seq_one_letter_code
_entity_poly.pdbx_strand_id
1 'polypeptide(L)'
;MIHDHAATIAADIAALADCSLFDAGWYRMEYPDSVAGGRDALLHFCDIGWRQGCKPNPWFDPAFYLDQNSDVRDIGRNPLRHYLDHGEAEGRCPSRGFDPNAYRAHNADIRDAGLSPLAHFLAYGAAEGRDPCPVVVMVADQHTRVAADDTGSDGDPYGLIDGSGLFDVDFYLTSYPDVRGSGQDPLTHFLDFGCQEGRRPNPYFDPDWYRRHYLARQADAAKNPLLHYITQGERHALRPILYFETEWYRRSYRLADGQSPLLHYLRHRRSQRFSPLSYFDVDFYMRQWGQDVGRNRDPFAHFLRVGITRDVDPSPALNMAQYRAAVMPGRTPPPDPQPGAEFLEKIRREQFNPLIFFLSQQIPLDDALTTSG
;
A
#
# COMPACT_ATOMS: atom_id res chain seq x y z
N MET A 1 14.96 32.42 -29.95
CA MET A 1 14.53 31.69 -28.73
C MET A 1 13.03 31.37 -28.71
N ILE A 2 12.12 32.28 -29.09
CA ILE A 2 10.66 31.98 -29.06
C ILE A 2 10.22 30.98 -30.16
N HIS A 3 10.86 31.00 -31.34
CA HIS A 3 10.55 30.05 -32.43
C HIS A 3 10.96 28.59 -32.14
N ASP A 4 11.94 28.36 -31.27
CA ASP A 4 12.47 27.03 -30.98
C ASP A 4 11.56 26.27 -30.00
N HIS A 5 11.06 26.97 -28.97
CA HIS A 5 10.18 26.39 -27.96
C HIS A 5 8.81 25.95 -28.52
N ALA A 6 8.19 26.78 -29.37
CA ALA A 6 6.91 26.44 -29.99
C ALA A 6 7.03 25.26 -30.97
N ALA A 7 8.17 25.15 -31.66
CA ALA A 7 8.46 24.02 -32.54
C ALA A 7 8.66 22.72 -31.76
N THR A 8 9.34 22.76 -30.61
CA THR A 8 9.48 21.60 -29.70
C THR A 8 8.13 21.13 -29.16
N ILE A 9 7.27 22.05 -28.70
CA ILE A 9 5.94 21.69 -28.20
C ILE A 9 5.08 21.07 -29.30
N ALA A 10 5.10 21.62 -30.52
CA ALA A 10 4.36 21.05 -31.65
C ALA A 10 4.84 19.63 -32.00
N ALA A 11 6.15 19.38 -31.94
CA ALA A 11 6.71 18.04 -32.17
C ALA A 11 6.34 17.04 -31.08
N ASP A 12 6.31 17.47 -29.81
CA ASP A 12 5.88 16.66 -28.67
C ASP A 12 4.40 16.28 -28.78
N ILE A 13 3.54 17.26 -29.09
CA ILE A 13 2.11 17.02 -29.32
C ILE A 13 1.92 16.01 -30.45
N ALA A 14 2.61 16.17 -31.57
CA ALA A 14 2.47 15.27 -32.71
C ALA A 14 2.84 13.82 -32.37
N ALA A 15 3.87 13.59 -31.55
CA ALA A 15 4.25 12.22 -31.17
C ALA A 15 3.37 11.63 -30.07
N LEU A 16 2.84 12.47 -29.18
CA LEU A 16 2.03 12.01 -28.05
C LEU A 16 0.54 11.88 -28.39
N ALA A 17 0.05 12.56 -29.43
CA ALA A 17 -1.36 12.56 -29.82
C ALA A 17 -1.87 11.17 -30.25
N ASP A 18 -1.03 10.39 -30.93
CA ASP A 18 -1.40 9.07 -31.47
C ASP A 18 -0.96 7.89 -30.58
N CYS A 19 -0.39 8.17 -29.41
CA CYS A 19 0.08 7.13 -28.49
C CYS A 19 -0.80 7.01 -27.25
N SER A 20 -0.96 5.78 -26.71
CA SER A 20 -1.78 5.52 -25.52
C SER A 20 -1.18 6.03 -24.20
N LEU A 21 -0.06 6.74 -24.24
CA LEU A 21 0.65 7.21 -23.05
C LEU A 21 0.07 8.52 -22.48
N PHE A 22 -0.73 9.27 -23.24
CA PHE A 22 -1.44 10.45 -22.73
C PHE A 22 -2.95 10.21 -22.70
N ASP A 23 -3.54 10.19 -21.50
CA ASP A 23 -4.97 10.04 -21.33
C ASP A 23 -5.64 11.40 -21.17
N ALA A 24 -6.13 11.95 -22.28
CA ALA A 24 -6.80 13.25 -22.29
C ALA A 24 -8.11 13.26 -21.48
N GLY A 25 -8.78 12.11 -21.31
CA GLY A 25 -9.99 12.01 -20.50
C GLY A 25 -9.67 12.10 -19.01
N TRP A 26 -8.73 11.27 -18.56
CA TRP A 26 -8.24 11.25 -17.18
C TRP A 26 -7.60 12.59 -16.79
N TYR A 27 -6.76 13.16 -17.65
CA TYR A 27 -6.08 14.43 -17.38
C TYR A 27 -7.05 15.59 -17.09
N ARG A 28 -8.18 15.66 -17.81
CA ARG A 28 -9.20 16.69 -17.57
C ARG A 28 -9.95 16.49 -16.25
N MET A 29 -10.09 15.24 -15.80
CA MET A 29 -10.74 14.93 -14.52
C MET A 29 -9.84 15.25 -13.33
N GLU A 30 -8.54 14.94 -13.44
CA GLU A 30 -7.56 15.16 -12.37
C GLU A 30 -7.15 16.64 -12.26
N TYR A 31 -7.04 17.34 -13.39
CA TYR A 31 -6.58 18.74 -13.45
C TYR A 31 -7.61 19.68 -14.13
N PRO A 32 -8.85 19.78 -13.63
CA PRO A 32 -9.92 20.53 -14.30
C PRO A 32 -9.61 22.02 -14.46
N ASP A 33 -8.90 22.61 -13.50
CA ASP A 33 -8.50 24.03 -13.55
C ASP A 33 -7.46 24.31 -14.64
N SER A 34 -6.62 23.33 -14.96
CA SER A 34 -5.54 23.46 -15.95
C SER A 34 -6.06 23.50 -17.40
N VAL A 35 -7.22 22.86 -17.63
CA VAL A 35 -7.89 22.73 -18.94
C VAL A 35 -9.17 23.57 -19.05
N ALA A 36 -9.42 24.45 -18.07
CA ALA A 36 -10.61 25.29 -18.02
C ALA A 36 -10.79 26.14 -19.31
N GLY A 37 -12.03 26.37 -19.72
CA GLY A 37 -12.36 27.14 -20.92
C GLY A 37 -12.12 26.41 -22.25
N GLY A 38 -11.96 25.08 -22.22
CA GLY A 38 -11.75 24.27 -23.43
C GLY A 38 -10.31 24.24 -23.92
N ARG A 39 -9.35 24.56 -23.04
CA ARG A 39 -7.91 24.45 -23.36
C ARG A 39 -7.56 22.98 -23.63
N ASP A 40 -6.79 22.76 -24.69
CA ASP A 40 -6.35 21.42 -25.06
C ASP A 40 -5.43 20.81 -23.98
N ALA A 41 -5.77 19.59 -23.54
CA ALA A 41 -5.11 18.91 -22.43
C ALA A 41 -3.69 18.49 -22.77
N LEU A 42 -3.46 18.01 -24.00
CA LEU A 42 -2.14 17.57 -24.44
C LEU A 42 -1.22 18.77 -24.66
N LEU A 43 -1.74 19.86 -25.23
CA LEU A 43 -1.03 21.14 -25.33
C LEU A 43 -0.64 21.65 -23.94
N HIS A 44 -1.58 21.67 -22.98
CA HIS A 44 -1.26 22.10 -21.61
C HIS A 44 -0.16 21.24 -21.00
N PHE A 45 -0.26 19.92 -21.14
CA PHE A 45 0.75 19.00 -20.61
C PHE A 45 2.13 19.27 -21.24
N CYS A 46 2.24 19.35 -22.57
CA CYS A 46 3.51 19.55 -23.29
C CYS A 46 4.14 20.91 -23.02
N ASP A 47 3.33 21.95 -22.83
CA ASP A 47 3.79 23.31 -22.58
C ASP A 47 4.31 23.50 -21.14
N ILE A 48 3.47 23.19 -20.14
CA ILE A 48 3.81 23.48 -18.73
C ILE A 48 3.41 22.39 -17.74
N GLY A 49 2.44 21.54 -18.05
CA GLY A 49 1.88 20.57 -17.11
C GLY A 49 2.90 19.58 -16.56
N TRP A 50 3.78 19.01 -17.38
CA TRP A 50 4.80 18.08 -16.89
C TRP A 50 5.81 18.75 -15.95
N ARG A 51 6.10 20.04 -16.13
CA ARG A 51 6.99 20.83 -15.26
C ARG A 51 6.36 21.12 -13.90
N GLN A 52 5.03 21.16 -13.85
CA GLN A 52 4.26 21.30 -12.62
C GLN A 52 4.01 19.95 -11.93
N GLY A 53 4.52 18.85 -12.49
CA GLY A 53 4.31 17.50 -11.96
C GLY A 53 2.94 16.90 -12.29
N CYS A 54 2.15 17.53 -13.18
CA CYS A 54 0.89 16.96 -13.62
C CYS A 54 1.15 15.65 -14.36
N LYS A 55 0.51 14.57 -13.95
CA LYS A 55 0.69 13.25 -14.53
C LYS A 55 -0.08 13.15 -15.86
N PRO A 56 0.44 12.49 -16.90
CA PRO A 56 -0.28 12.29 -18.15
C PRO A 56 -1.26 11.09 -18.09
N ASN A 57 -1.06 10.19 -17.12
CA ASN A 57 -1.90 9.04 -16.80
C ASN A 57 -1.55 8.54 -15.37
N PRO A 58 -2.34 7.62 -14.76
CA PRO A 58 -2.08 7.13 -13.40
C PRO A 58 -0.73 6.41 -13.18
N TRP A 59 -0.09 5.93 -14.26
CA TRP A 59 1.05 5.02 -14.24
C TRP A 59 2.36 5.65 -14.72
N PHE A 60 2.33 6.93 -15.09
CA PHE A 60 3.49 7.73 -15.42
C PHE A 60 3.57 8.94 -14.49
N ASP A 61 4.65 9.07 -13.75
CA ASP A 61 4.87 10.15 -12.79
C ASP A 61 6.07 11.00 -13.25
N PRO A 62 5.85 12.19 -13.85
CA PRO A 62 6.92 13.04 -14.34
C PRO A 62 7.94 13.44 -13.27
N ALA A 63 7.50 13.65 -12.03
CA ALA A 63 8.37 14.05 -10.94
C ALA A 63 9.28 12.88 -10.53
N PHE A 64 8.72 11.68 -10.38
CA PHE A 64 9.50 10.46 -10.15
C PHE A 64 10.46 10.17 -11.30
N TYR A 65 9.97 10.26 -12.55
CA TYR A 65 10.77 9.95 -13.72
C TYR A 65 11.98 10.89 -13.84
N LEU A 66 11.78 12.20 -13.66
CA LEU A 66 12.87 13.15 -13.64
C LEU A 66 13.77 12.98 -12.41
N ASP A 67 13.25 12.57 -11.25
CA ASP A 67 14.02 12.25 -10.04
C ASP A 67 15.05 11.13 -10.30
N GLN A 68 14.60 10.05 -10.93
CA GLN A 68 15.43 8.89 -11.25
C GLN A 68 16.35 9.12 -12.46
N ASN A 69 16.00 10.05 -13.36
CA ASN A 69 16.68 10.28 -14.62
C ASN A 69 17.20 11.72 -14.70
N SER A 70 18.29 11.98 -13.95
CA SER A 70 18.91 13.32 -13.89
C SER A 70 19.40 13.81 -15.26
N ASP A 71 19.84 12.91 -16.14
CA ASP A 71 20.22 13.21 -17.52
C ASP A 71 19.07 13.85 -18.33
N VAL A 72 17.85 13.36 -18.16
CA VAL A 72 16.64 13.91 -18.81
C VAL A 72 16.25 15.26 -18.21
N ARG A 73 16.42 15.39 -16.89
CA ARG A 73 16.16 16.62 -16.15
C ARG A 73 17.12 17.74 -16.57
N ASP A 74 18.40 17.43 -16.69
CA ASP A 74 19.47 18.38 -16.97
C ASP A 74 19.37 18.95 -18.39
N ILE A 75 18.92 18.14 -19.35
CA ILE A 75 18.63 18.61 -20.73
C ILE A 75 17.25 19.28 -20.86
N GLY A 76 16.42 19.26 -19.82
CA GLY A 76 15.10 19.91 -19.78
C GLY A 76 14.08 19.33 -20.78
N ARG A 77 14.23 18.08 -21.19
CA ARG A 77 13.34 17.41 -22.17
C ARG A 77 12.06 16.93 -21.48
N ASN A 78 10.95 16.96 -22.19
CA ASN A 78 9.68 16.43 -21.71
C ASN A 78 9.84 14.94 -21.33
N PRO A 79 9.53 14.53 -20.09
CA PRO A 79 9.82 13.19 -19.59
C PRO A 79 8.97 12.12 -20.27
N LEU A 80 7.71 12.41 -20.61
CA LEU A 80 6.86 11.47 -21.33
C LEU A 80 7.36 11.26 -22.76
N ARG A 81 7.83 12.34 -23.39
CA ARG A 81 8.45 12.27 -24.72
C ARG A 81 9.74 11.46 -24.68
N HIS A 82 10.61 11.73 -23.71
CA HIS A 82 11.84 10.96 -23.54
C HIS A 82 11.55 9.48 -23.31
N TYR A 83 10.54 9.17 -22.49
CA TYR A 83 10.14 7.78 -22.24
C TYR A 83 9.69 7.06 -23.51
N LEU A 84 8.87 7.73 -24.34
CA LEU A 84 8.43 7.20 -25.63
C LEU A 84 9.59 6.94 -26.60
N ASP A 85 10.53 7.89 -26.71
CA ASP A 85 11.62 7.79 -27.69
C ASP A 85 12.77 6.84 -27.25
N HIS A 86 13.06 6.79 -25.95
CA HIS A 86 14.25 6.11 -25.41
C HIS A 86 13.96 5.36 -24.12
N GLY A 87 13.24 5.97 -23.18
CA GLY A 87 13.18 5.49 -21.81
C GLY A 87 12.58 4.10 -21.65
N GLU A 88 11.58 3.74 -22.44
CA GLU A 88 11.01 2.40 -22.40
C GLU A 88 11.95 1.34 -22.99
N ALA A 89 12.69 1.67 -24.06
CA ALA A 89 13.69 0.79 -24.65
C ALA A 89 14.91 0.59 -23.72
N GLU A 90 15.23 1.61 -22.94
CA GLU A 90 16.27 1.58 -21.89
C GLU A 90 15.77 0.95 -20.57
N GLY A 91 14.49 0.57 -20.50
CA GLY A 91 13.90 -0.08 -19.32
C GLY A 91 13.73 0.84 -18.10
N ARG A 92 13.69 2.16 -18.30
CA ARG A 92 13.53 3.15 -17.22
C ARG A 92 12.11 3.09 -16.67
N CYS A 93 11.94 3.06 -15.34
CA CYS A 93 10.60 2.96 -14.76
C CYS A 93 9.83 4.29 -14.87
N PRO A 94 8.61 4.31 -15.46
CA PRO A 94 7.80 5.53 -15.62
C PRO A 94 7.15 6.01 -14.31
N SER A 95 6.95 5.11 -13.35
CA SER A 95 6.46 5.42 -12.01
C SER A 95 6.92 4.36 -11.01
N ARG A 96 6.62 4.55 -9.72
CA ARG A 96 6.87 3.54 -8.67
C ARG A 96 6.00 2.29 -8.81
N GLY A 97 4.92 2.36 -9.58
CA GLY A 97 3.92 1.29 -9.70
C GLY A 97 3.98 0.51 -11.01
N PHE A 98 4.96 0.78 -11.87
CA PHE A 98 5.07 0.14 -13.17
C PHE A 98 6.54 -0.10 -13.54
N ASP A 99 6.92 -1.35 -13.79
CA ASP A 99 8.23 -1.74 -14.28
C ASP A 99 8.08 -2.34 -15.70
N PRO A 100 8.55 -1.65 -16.75
CA PRO A 100 8.37 -2.09 -18.13
C PRO A 100 9.13 -3.39 -18.45
N ASN A 101 10.25 -3.65 -17.77
CA ASN A 101 11.02 -4.88 -17.96
C ASN A 101 10.32 -6.05 -17.29
N ALA A 102 9.84 -5.84 -16.07
CA ALA A 102 9.09 -6.84 -15.33
C ALA A 102 7.80 -7.22 -16.07
N TYR A 103 7.04 -6.21 -16.49
CA TYR A 103 5.82 -6.38 -17.28
C TYR A 103 6.07 -7.11 -18.60
N ARG A 104 7.15 -6.78 -19.33
CA ARG A 104 7.54 -7.43 -20.59
C ARG A 104 7.96 -8.89 -20.40
N ALA A 105 8.67 -9.21 -19.32
CA ALA A 105 9.14 -10.57 -19.09
C ALA A 105 8.01 -11.51 -18.61
N HIS A 106 7.00 -10.98 -17.91
CA HIS A 106 5.84 -11.76 -17.50
C HIS A 106 4.81 -11.97 -18.62
N ASN A 107 4.70 -11.02 -19.55
CA ASN A 107 3.74 -11.05 -20.66
C ASN A 107 4.47 -11.43 -21.95
N ALA A 108 4.59 -12.73 -22.24
CA ALA A 108 5.33 -13.21 -23.40
C ALA A 108 4.71 -12.74 -24.74
N ASP A 109 3.39 -12.59 -24.79
CA ASP A 109 2.63 -12.13 -25.95
C ASP A 109 2.99 -10.70 -26.38
N ILE A 110 3.16 -9.78 -25.43
CA ILE A 110 3.58 -8.40 -25.75
C ILE A 110 5.06 -8.33 -26.12
N ARG A 111 5.89 -9.18 -25.51
CA ARG A 111 7.33 -9.27 -25.80
C ARG A 111 7.55 -9.74 -27.23
N ASP A 112 6.86 -10.81 -27.61
CA ASP A 112 7.01 -11.45 -28.92
C ASP A 112 6.40 -10.57 -30.04
N ALA A 113 5.36 -9.78 -29.72
CA ALA A 113 4.79 -8.78 -30.62
C ALA A 113 5.56 -7.44 -30.66
N GLY A 114 6.58 -7.26 -29.82
CA GLY A 114 7.38 -6.03 -29.74
C GLY A 114 6.58 -4.80 -29.30
N LEU A 115 5.45 -5.00 -28.60
CA LEU A 115 4.59 -3.90 -28.15
C LEU A 115 5.22 -3.13 -26.99
N SER A 116 4.84 -1.85 -26.88
CA SER A 116 5.21 -0.98 -25.75
C SER A 116 4.52 -1.47 -24.46
N PRO A 117 5.26 -1.86 -23.41
CA PRO A 117 4.71 -2.31 -22.14
C PRO A 117 3.70 -1.35 -21.52
N LEU A 118 4.06 -0.07 -21.36
CA LEU A 118 3.18 0.89 -20.70
C LEU A 118 1.97 1.23 -21.58
N ALA A 119 2.16 1.40 -22.90
CA ALA A 119 1.05 1.68 -23.81
C ALA A 119 0.06 0.50 -23.89
N HIS A 120 0.57 -0.74 -23.94
CA HIS A 120 -0.28 -1.93 -23.89
C HIS A 120 -1.03 -2.03 -22.57
N PHE A 121 -0.37 -1.77 -21.44
CA PHE A 121 -1.02 -1.84 -20.14
C PHE A 121 -2.16 -0.83 -20.02
N LEU A 122 -1.95 0.41 -20.48
CA LEU A 122 -2.95 1.47 -20.49
C LEU A 122 -4.13 1.16 -21.44
N ALA A 123 -3.86 0.56 -22.61
CA ALA A 123 -4.89 0.28 -23.60
C ALA A 123 -5.70 -1.00 -23.30
N TYR A 124 -5.06 -2.04 -22.75
CA TYR A 124 -5.65 -3.38 -22.61
C TYR A 124 -5.32 -4.05 -21.27
N GLY A 125 -4.07 -3.96 -20.80
CA GLY A 125 -3.59 -4.74 -19.65
C GLY A 125 -4.35 -4.50 -18.34
N ALA A 126 -4.73 -3.25 -18.04
CA ALA A 126 -5.53 -2.94 -16.87
C ALA A 126 -6.95 -3.55 -16.92
N ALA A 127 -7.57 -3.59 -18.11
CA ALA A 127 -8.90 -4.17 -18.29
C ALA A 127 -8.87 -5.70 -18.30
N GLU A 128 -7.76 -6.28 -18.75
CA GLU A 128 -7.47 -7.72 -18.70
C GLU A 128 -7.06 -8.22 -17.30
N GLY A 129 -6.91 -7.32 -16.33
CA GLY A 129 -6.50 -7.65 -14.96
C GLY A 129 -5.04 -8.09 -14.86
N ARG A 130 -4.19 -7.70 -15.82
CA ARG A 130 -2.75 -8.01 -15.79
C ARG A 130 -2.06 -7.19 -14.70
N ASP A 131 -1.06 -7.78 -14.07
CA ASP A 131 -0.28 -7.10 -13.03
C ASP A 131 0.68 -6.07 -13.70
N PRO A 132 0.62 -4.77 -13.34
CA PRO A 132 1.54 -3.73 -13.85
C PRO A 132 2.98 -3.87 -13.36
N CYS A 133 3.22 -4.62 -12.29
CA CYS A 133 4.55 -4.86 -11.72
C CYS A 133 4.71 -6.34 -11.34
N PRO A 134 4.62 -7.27 -12.31
CA PRO A 134 4.69 -8.69 -12.02
C PRO A 134 6.11 -9.05 -11.62
N VAL A 135 6.29 -9.73 -10.49
CA VAL A 135 7.61 -10.19 -10.06
C VAL A 135 8.13 -11.22 -11.07
N VAL A 136 9.13 -10.85 -11.86
CA VAL A 136 9.78 -11.79 -12.78
C VAL A 136 10.73 -12.66 -11.99
N VAL A 137 10.27 -13.87 -11.69
CA VAL A 137 11.15 -14.94 -11.23
C VAL A 137 11.98 -15.38 -12.42
N MET A 138 13.21 -14.86 -12.56
CA MET A 138 14.18 -15.47 -13.46
C MET A 138 14.49 -16.87 -12.93
N VAL A 139 13.97 -17.89 -13.62
CA VAL A 139 14.41 -19.28 -13.43
C VAL A 139 15.80 -19.36 -14.06
N ALA A 140 16.82 -18.94 -13.32
CA ALA A 140 18.20 -19.22 -13.64
C ALA A 140 18.61 -20.51 -12.92
N ASP A 141 19.29 -21.36 -13.68
CA ASP A 141 19.71 -22.70 -13.34
C ASP A 141 20.36 -22.86 -11.96
N GLN A 142 20.23 -24.10 -11.49
CA GLN A 142 20.81 -24.67 -10.30
C GLN A 142 22.26 -24.23 -10.06
N HIS A 143 22.56 -23.89 -8.79
CA HIS A 143 23.86 -23.57 -8.20
C HIS A 143 24.25 -22.08 -8.15
N THR A 144 23.73 -21.35 -7.17
CA THR A 144 24.61 -20.55 -6.30
C THR A 144 23.98 -20.37 -4.93
N ARG A 145 24.61 -20.96 -3.90
CA ARG A 145 24.39 -20.56 -2.51
C ARG A 145 24.82 -19.10 -2.41
N VAL A 146 23.91 -18.19 -2.09
CA VAL A 146 24.30 -16.84 -1.70
C VAL A 146 25.01 -16.98 -0.36
N ALA A 147 26.32 -16.79 -0.39
CA ALA A 147 27.14 -16.68 0.79
C ALA A 147 26.62 -15.50 1.61
N ALA A 148 26.24 -15.81 2.86
CA ALA A 148 26.26 -14.84 3.92
C ALA A 148 27.69 -14.32 4.05
N ASP A 149 27.91 -13.05 3.77
CA ASP A 149 29.06 -12.33 4.30
C ASP A 149 28.61 -10.99 4.87
N ASP A 150 28.66 -10.98 6.20
CA ASP A 150 29.17 -9.95 7.08
C ASP A 150 28.50 -8.55 7.10
N THR A 151 27.46 -8.43 7.92
CA THR A 151 27.27 -7.26 8.80
C THR A 151 26.76 -7.70 10.18
N GLY A 152 27.65 -7.64 11.17
CA GLY A 152 27.47 -7.60 12.64
C GLY A 152 26.12 -7.91 13.30
N SER A 153 26.10 -8.99 14.08
CA SER A 153 25.35 -9.21 15.34
C SER A 153 23.82 -9.39 15.38
N ASP A 154 23.06 -9.22 14.30
CA ASP A 154 21.60 -9.44 14.39
C ASP A 154 21.20 -10.83 13.87
N GLY A 155 20.49 -11.59 14.70
CA GLY A 155 20.19 -13.01 14.48
C GLY A 155 19.42 -13.31 13.19
N ASP A 156 19.40 -14.59 12.83
CA ASP A 156 18.64 -15.13 11.69
C ASP A 156 17.20 -14.56 11.65
N PRO A 157 16.79 -13.85 10.58
CA PRO A 157 15.45 -13.27 10.43
C PRO A 157 14.32 -14.26 10.69
N TYR A 158 14.51 -15.52 10.29
CA TYR A 158 13.55 -16.58 10.55
C TYR A 158 13.39 -16.81 12.05
N GLY A 159 14.49 -17.08 12.76
CA GLY A 159 14.48 -17.30 14.20
C GLY A 159 13.95 -16.10 15.00
N LEU A 160 14.22 -14.86 14.56
CA LEU A 160 13.70 -13.66 15.21
C LEU A 160 12.18 -13.53 15.08
N ILE A 161 11.64 -13.77 13.88
CA ILE A 161 10.19 -13.70 13.66
C ILE A 161 9.47 -14.87 14.35
N ASP A 162 9.98 -16.09 14.22
CA ASP A 162 9.43 -17.28 14.87
C ASP A 162 9.40 -17.11 16.40
N GLY A 163 10.54 -16.71 16.99
CA GLY A 163 10.69 -16.48 18.42
C GLY A 163 9.85 -15.33 18.97
N SER A 164 9.44 -14.37 18.13
CA SER A 164 8.57 -13.25 18.54
C SER A 164 7.14 -13.68 18.83
N GLY A 165 6.67 -14.79 18.23
CA GLY A 165 5.27 -15.20 18.29
C GLY A 165 4.27 -14.27 17.57
N LEU A 166 4.76 -13.32 16.75
CA LEU A 166 3.91 -12.41 15.98
C LEU A 166 3.51 -12.97 14.60
N PHE A 167 4.09 -14.09 14.18
CA PHE A 167 3.66 -14.83 12.99
C PHE A 167 2.66 -15.93 13.39
N ASP A 168 1.41 -15.79 12.97
CA ASP A 168 0.32 -16.73 13.28
C ASP A 168 0.14 -17.70 12.10
N VAL A 169 0.74 -18.89 12.20
CA VAL A 169 0.74 -19.91 11.16
C VAL A 169 -0.68 -20.33 10.75
N ASP A 170 -1.56 -20.53 11.74
CA ASP A 170 -2.94 -20.94 11.49
C ASP A 170 -3.71 -19.85 10.77
N PHE A 171 -3.54 -18.59 11.19
CA PHE A 171 -4.09 -17.44 10.50
C PHE A 171 -3.57 -17.37 9.07
N TYR A 172 -2.26 -17.48 8.85
CA TYR A 172 -1.64 -17.33 7.55
C TYR A 172 -2.11 -18.39 6.55
N LEU A 173 -2.15 -19.66 6.95
CA LEU A 173 -2.61 -20.76 6.10
C LEU A 173 -4.12 -20.77 5.84
N THR A 174 -4.92 -20.26 6.79
CA THR A 174 -6.36 -20.07 6.60
C THR A 174 -6.64 -18.89 5.67
N SER A 175 -5.78 -17.88 5.76
CA SER A 175 -5.86 -16.62 5.03
C SER A 175 -5.42 -16.72 3.59
N TYR A 176 -4.48 -17.62 3.32
CA TYR A 176 -3.80 -17.77 2.05
C TYR A 176 -3.85 -19.23 1.59
N PRO A 177 -4.99 -19.67 1.01
CA PRO A 177 -5.18 -21.06 0.59
C PRO A 177 -4.18 -21.53 -0.48
N ASP A 178 -3.63 -20.61 -1.26
CA ASP A 178 -2.57 -20.84 -2.24
C ASP A 178 -1.26 -21.31 -1.55
N VAL A 179 -0.87 -20.66 -0.46
CA VAL A 179 0.29 -21.08 0.35
C VAL A 179 0.02 -22.45 0.97
N ARG A 180 -1.18 -22.64 1.53
CA ARG A 180 -1.60 -23.94 2.08
C ARG A 180 -1.53 -25.05 1.04
N GLY A 181 -1.96 -24.77 -0.20
CA GLY A 181 -1.92 -25.72 -1.31
C GLY A 181 -0.51 -26.03 -1.81
N SER A 182 0.42 -25.09 -1.68
CA SER A 182 1.82 -25.26 -2.09
C SER A 182 2.62 -26.23 -1.19
N GLY A 183 2.20 -26.40 0.06
CA GLY A 183 2.93 -27.21 1.06
C GLY A 183 4.25 -26.60 1.54
N GLN A 184 4.56 -25.36 1.15
CA GLN A 184 5.73 -24.63 1.64
C GLN A 184 5.60 -24.29 3.13
N ASP A 185 6.75 -24.14 3.80
CA ASP A 185 6.77 -23.61 5.15
C ASP A 185 6.21 -22.16 5.15
N PRO A 186 5.19 -21.85 5.97
CA PRO A 186 4.49 -20.56 5.89
C PRO A 186 5.35 -19.36 6.26
N LEU A 187 6.27 -19.51 7.21
CA LEU A 187 7.16 -18.42 7.63
C LEU A 187 8.23 -18.15 6.57
N THR A 188 8.79 -19.22 5.98
CA THR A 188 9.68 -19.12 4.82
C THR A 188 8.99 -18.42 3.66
N HIS A 189 7.76 -18.83 3.31
CA HIS A 189 6.97 -18.13 2.29
C HIS A 189 6.76 -16.65 2.65
N PHE A 190 6.46 -16.33 3.90
CA PHE A 190 6.27 -14.94 4.32
C PHE A 190 7.54 -14.09 4.14
N LEU A 191 8.71 -14.64 4.49
CA LEU A 191 9.99 -13.96 4.32
C LEU A 191 10.33 -13.75 2.84
N ASP A 192 10.15 -14.77 2.01
CA ASP A 192 10.56 -14.75 0.61
C ASP A 192 9.58 -13.95 -0.28
N PHE A 193 8.28 -14.09 -0.03
CA PHE A 193 7.22 -13.55 -0.91
C PHE A 193 6.17 -12.75 -0.14
N GLY A 194 5.63 -13.31 0.94
CA GLY A 194 4.42 -12.79 1.58
C GLY A 194 4.56 -11.35 2.09
N CYS A 195 5.74 -10.99 2.59
CA CYS A 195 6.07 -9.64 3.02
C CYS A 195 5.99 -8.60 1.87
N GLN A 196 6.39 -8.98 0.65
CA GLN A 196 6.32 -8.08 -0.52
C GLN A 196 4.93 -8.07 -1.15
N GLU A 197 4.20 -9.17 -1.04
CA GLU A 197 2.80 -9.31 -1.49
C GLU A 197 1.79 -8.68 -0.51
N GLY A 198 2.26 -7.99 0.54
CA GLY A 198 1.41 -7.38 1.56
C GLY A 198 0.57 -8.40 2.34
N ARG A 199 1.03 -9.64 2.46
CA ARG A 199 0.35 -10.70 3.21
C ARG A 199 0.55 -10.46 4.70
N ARG A 200 -0.55 -10.43 5.44
CA ARG A 200 -0.51 -10.14 6.87
C ARG A 200 -0.01 -11.37 7.63
N PRO A 201 0.99 -11.24 8.51
CA PRO A 201 1.48 -12.34 9.34
C PRO A 201 0.53 -12.66 10.50
N ASN A 202 -0.33 -11.71 10.87
CA ASN A 202 -1.39 -11.83 11.87
C ASN A 202 -2.50 -10.79 11.59
N PRO A 203 -3.67 -10.84 12.23
CA PRO A 203 -4.79 -9.93 11.93
C PRO A 203 -4.53 -8.43 12.17
N TYR A 204 -3.53 -8.10 13.00
CA TYR A 204 -3.29 -6.75 13.53
C TYR A 204 -1.92 -6.17 13.16
N PHE A 205 -1.25 -6.78 12.18
CA PHE A 205 -0.06 -6.24 11.54
C PHE A 205 -0.28 -6.15 10.03
N ASP A 206 -0.12 -4.95 9.47
CA ASP A 206 -0.26 -4.71 8.03
C ASP A 206 1.09 -4.26 7.46
N PRO A 207 1.81 -5.13 6.72
CA PRO A 207 3.11 -4.80 6.15
C PRO A 207 3.08 -3.58 5.22
N ASP A 208 2.03 -3.41 4.42
CA ASP A 208 1.92 -2.31 3.45
C ASP A 208 1.62 -0.98 4.14
N TRP A 209 0.74 -1.01 5.14
CA TRP A 209 0.50 0.16 5.98
C TRP A 209 1.78 0.55 6.72
N TYR A 210 2.44 -0.40 7.38
CA TYR A 210 3.65 -0.15 8.15
C TYR A 210 4.78 0.42 7.28
N ARG A 211 5.00 -0.19 6.09
CA ARG A 211 6.03 0.26 5.15
C ARG A 211 5.81 1.70 4.70
N ARG A 212 4.57 2.05 4.32
CA ARG A 212 4.23 3.41 3.88
C ARG A 212 4.45 4.47 4.97
N HIS A 213 4.24 4.12 6.24
CA HIS A 213 4.31 5.09 7.34
C HIS A 213 5.72 5.22 7.95
N TYR A 214 6.50 4.13 8.01
CA TYR A 214 7.77 4.13 8.73
C TYR A 214 8.99 3.78 7.88
N LEU A 215 8.82 3.03 6.78
CA LEU A 215 9.93 2.52 5.97
C LEU A 215 10.00 3.18 4.58
N ALA A 216 9.26 4.25 4.35
CA ALA A 216 9.25 4.97 3.07
C ALA A 216 10.56 5.73 2.79
N ARG A 217 11.45 5.89 3.79
CA ARG A 217 12.80 6.46 3.61
C ARG A 217 13.74 5.43 2.99
N GLN A 218 14.56 5.85 2.00
CA GLN A 218 15.40 4.97 1.16
C GLN A 218 16.30 4.00 1.95
N ALA A 219 16.79 4.38 3.13
CA ALA A 219 17.67 3.53 3.94
C ALA A 219 17.00 2.26 4.51
N ASP A 220 15.67 2.26 4.62
CA ASP A 220 14.91 1.20 5.29
C ASP A 220 13.90 0.48 4.38
N ALA A 221 13.76 0.93 3.13
CA ALA A 221 12.76 0.44 2.19
C ALA A 221 12.88 -1.05 1.85
N ALA A 222 14.09 -1.61 1.94
CA ALA A 222 14.39 -3.02 1.73
C ALA A 222 14.16 -3.90 2.98
N LYS A 223 13.92 -3.30 4.16
CA LYS A 223 13.73 -4.06 5.40
C LYS A 223 12.38 -4.78 5.40
N ASN A 224 12.35 -6.00 5.90
CA ASN A 224 11.10 -6.70 6.21
C ASN A 224 10.35 -5.90 7.30
N PRO A 225 9.09 -5.44 7.07
CA PRO A 225 8.34 -4.62 8.02
C PRO A 225 8.13 -5.29 9.37
N LEU A 226 7.84 -6.59 9.40
CA LEU A 226 7.64 -7.31 10.65
C LEU A 226 8.95 -7.43 11.43
N LEU A 227 10.06 -7.71 10.74
CA LEU A 227 11.38 -7.75 11.38
C LEU A 227 11.78 -6.38 11.94
N HIS A 228 11.55 -5.30 11.18
CA HIS A 228 11.76 -3.95 11.66
C HIS A 228 10.89 -3.63 12.87
N TYR A 229 9.62 -4.07 12.85
CA TYR A 229 8.72 -3.88 13.98
C TYR A 229 9.23 -4.56 15.25
N ILE A 230 9.64 -5.83 15.15
CA ILE A 230 10.18 -6.62 16.27
C ILE A 230 11.46 -5.99 16.83
N THR A 231 12.38 -5.60 15.95
CA THR A 231 13.71 -5.12 16.36
C THR A 231 13.72 -3.66 16.81
N GLN A 232 12.85 -2.82 16.26
CA GLN A 232 12.85 -1.37 16.46
C GLN A 232 11.46 -0.81 16.79
N GLY A 233 10.45 -1.21 16.02
CA GLY A 233 9.12 -0.62 16.09
C GLY A 233 8.47 -0.69 17.46
N GLU A 234 8.56 -1.82 18.16
CA GLU A 234 7.99 -1.95 19.50
C GLU A 234 8.67 -1.01 20.50
N ARG A 235 9.99 -0.86 20.42
CA ARG A 235 10.77 0.03 21.28
C ARG A 235 10.40 1.50 21.03
N HIS A 236 10.23 1.88 19.77
CA HIS A 236 9.83 3.23 19.37
C HIS A 236 8.31 3.47 19.44
N ALA A 237 7.55 2.51 19.97
CA ALA A 237 6.10 2.57 20.09
C ALA A 237 5.38 2.84 18.75
N LEU A 238 5.96 2.38 17.64
CA LEU A 238 5.35 2.48 16.31
C LEU A 238 4.09 1.62 16.27
N ARG A 239 3.08 2.08 15.52
CA ARG A 239 1.85 1.31 15.33
C ARG A 239 2.11 0.16 14.35
N PRO A 240 1.62 -1.07 14.58
CA PRO A 240 1.70 -2.16 13.60
C PRO A 240 0.65 -2.02 12.48
N ILE A 241 -0.42 -1.27 12.74
CA ILE A 241 -1.53 -0.97 11.85
C ILE A 241 -2.25 0.30 12.32
N LEU A 242 -3.01 0.96 11.45
CA LEU A 242 -3.70 2.23 11.73
C LEU A 242 -4.45 2.24 13.07
N TYR A 243 -5.18 1.15 13.32
CA TYR A 243 -6.12 1.00 14.42
C TYR A 243 -5.55 0.23 15.62
N PHE A 244 -4.23 0.29 15.82
CA PHE A 244 -3.58 -0.23 17.03
C PHE A 244 -2.65 0.83 17.63
N GLU A 245 -3.00 1.38 18.80
CA GLU A 245 -2.25 2.46 19.44
C GLU A 245 -1.20 1.88 20.40
N THR A 246 -0.01 1.57 19.89
CA THR A 246 1.05 0.91 20.67
C THR A 246 1.38 1.63 21.99
N GLU A 247 1.62 2.94 21.94
CA GLU A 247 1.99 3.72 23.13
C GLU A 247 0.83 3.83 24.14
N TRP A 248 -0.38 4.09 23.65
CA TRP A 248 -1.56 4.14 24.51
C TRP A 248 -1.83 2.77 25.15
N TYR A 249 -1.76 1.68 24.38
CA TYR A 249 -1.98 0.32 24.85
C TYR A 249 -1.00 -0.05 25.97
N ARG A 250 0.30 0.24 25.76
CA ARG A 250 1.35 0.01 26.76
C ARG A 250 1.05 0.73 28.06
N ARG A 251 0.68 2.02 28.00
CA ARG A 251 0.36 2.85 29.18
C ARG A 251 -0.91 2.39 29.88
N SER A 252 -1.98 2.16 29.13
CA SER A 252 -3.30 1.78 29.65
C SER A 252 -3.29 0.45 30.38
N TYR A 253 -2.54 -0.53 29.86
CA TYR A 253 -2.45 -1.86 30.45
C TYR A 253 -1.18 -2.09 31.28
N ARG A 254 -0.36 -1.06 31.47
CA ARG A 254 0.86 -1.07 32.31
C ARG A 254 1.78 -2.26 31.98
N LEU A 255 2.03 -2.47 30.69
CA LEU A 255 2.93 -3.54 30.25
C LEU A 255 4.36 -3.27 30.74
N ALA A 256 5.07 -4.33 31.09
CA ALA A 256 6.47 -4.23 31.52
C ALA A 256 7.39 -3.87 30.34
N ASP A 257 8.55 -3.28 30.64
CA ASP A 257 9.58 -3.00 29.64
C ASP A 257 10.00 -4.29 28.93
N GLY A 258 10.04 -4.24 27.59
CA GLY A 258 10.33 -5.40 26.74
C GLY A 258 9.15 -6.34 26.48
N GLN A 259 7.97 -6.14 27.10
CA GLN A 259 6.77 -6.86 26.68
C GLN A 259 6.20 -6.26 25.40
N SER A 260 6.04 -7.12 24.39
CA SER A 260 5.39 -6.79 23.12
C SER A 260 3.90 -6.44 23.34
N PRO A 261 3.47 -5.19 23.03
CA PRO A 261 2.07 -4.79 23.12
C PRO A 261 1.19 -5.57 22.15
N LEU A 262 1.67 -5.79 20.92
CA LEU A 262 0.93 -6.51 19.90
C LEU A 262 0.77 -7.98 20.26
N LEU A 263 1.83 -8.65 20.72
CA LEU A 263 1.75 -10.06 21.17
C LEU A 263 0.82 -10.20 22.37
N HIS A 264 0.92 -9.27 23.33
CA HIS A 264 0.03 -9.25 24.49
C HIS A 264 -1.43 -9.16 24.04
N TYR A 265 -1.75 -8.24 23.12
CA TYR A 265 -3.09 -8.14 22.57
C TYR A 265 -3.51 -9.40 21.82
N LEU A 266 -2.67 -9.94 20.93
CA LEU A 266 -2.97 -11.15 20.16
C LEU A 266 -3.32 -12.34 21.07
N ARG A 267 -2.62 -12.51 22.20
CA ARG A 267 -2.88 -13.58 23.17
C ARG A 267 -4.19 -13.39 23.94
N HIS A 268 -4.65 -12.15 24.12
CA HIS A 268 -5.81 -11.82 24.95
C HIS A 268 -7.01 -11.24 24.17
N ARG A 269 -6.93 -11.10 22.85
CA ARG A 269 -7.98 -10.49 22.01
C ARG A 269 -9.36 -11.11 22.18
N ARG A 270 -9.41 -12.42 22.49
CA ARG A 270 -10.65 -13.18 22.73
C ARG A 270 -11.13 -13.17 24.18
N SER A 271 -10.36 -12.57 25.10
CA SER A 271 -10.75 -12.44 26.51
C SER A 271 -11.78 -11.34 26.74
N GLN A 272 -12.03 -10.47 25.74
CA GLN A 272 -13.04 -9.41 25.78
C GLN A 272 -12.76 -8.36 26.88
N ARG A 273 -11.49 -8.11 27.18
CA ARG A 273 -11.04 -7.18 28.24
C ARG A 273 -10.08 -6.11 27.74
N PHE A 274 -9.53 -6.27 26.54
CA PHE A 274 -8.49 -5.40 26.02
C PHE A 274 -8.97 -4.74 24.74
N SER A 275 -8.78 -3.43 24.68
CA SER A 275 -9.03 -2.58 23.53
C SER A 275 -7.69 -2.23 22.88
N PRO A 276 -7.56 -2.30 21.55
CA PRO A 276 -6.34 -1.87 20.85
C PRO A 276 -6.30 -0.35 20.61
N LEU A 277 -7.39 0.36 20.91
CA LEU A 277 -7.58 1.79 20.68
C LEU A 277 -8.21 2.45 21.91
N SER A 278 -7.84 3.71 22.14
CA SER A 278 -8.52 4.58 23.12
C SER A 278 -9.99 4.86 22.77
N TYR A 279 -10.34 4.84 21.48
CA TYR A 279 -11.70 5.11 20.99
C TYR A 279 -12.64 3.88 21.01
N PHE A 280 -12.09 2.69 21.28
CA PHE A 280 -12.86 1.45 21.37
C PHE A 280 -13.02 1.04 22.83
N ASP A 281 -14.23 1.17 23.38
CA ASP A 281 -14.56 0.72 24.73
C ASP A 281 -15.14 -0.70 24.64
N VAL A 282 -14.32 -1.70 25.00
CA VAL A 282 -14.72 -3.11 24.91
C VAL A 282 -15.88 -3.44 25.85
N ASP A 283 -15.99 -2.80 27.01
CA ASP A 283 -17.07 -3.06 27.96
C ASP A 283 -18.39 -2.48 27.44
N PHE A 284 -18.36 -1.26 26.90
CA PHE A 284 -19.50 -0.68 26.20
C PHE A 284 -19.92 -1.53 25.00
N TYR A 285 -18.96 -1.88 24.14
CA TYR A 285 -19.22 -2.63 22.93
C TYR A 285 -19.82 -4.01 23.24
N MET A 286 -19.31 -4.70 24.27
CA MET A 286 -19.82 -5.99 24.70
C MET A 286 -21.20 -5.91 25.37
N ARG A 287 -21.53 -4.81 26.06
CA ARG A 287 -22.91 -4.61 26.58
C ARG A 287 -23.93 -4.51 25.45
N GLN A 288 -23.56 -3.88 24.34
CA GLN A 288 -24.47 -3.65 23.22
C GLN A 288 -24.50 -4.81 22.22
N TRP A 289 -23.34 -5.36 21.88
CA TRP A 289 -23.15 -6.34 20.80
C TRP A 289 -22.65 -7.71 21.27
N GLY A 290 -22.56 -7.94 22.57
CA GLY A 290 -21.96 -9.17 23.11
C GLY A 290 -22.66 -10.46 22.70
N GLN A 291 -23.97 -10.41 22.42
CA GLN A 291 -24.71 -11.56 21.88
C GLN A 291 -24.22 -11.92 20.46
N ASP A 292 -24.03 -10.93 19.60
CA ASP A 292 -23.58 -11.11 18.20
C ASP A 292 -22.09 -11.49 18.13
N VAL A 293 -21.27 -10.91 19.01
CA VAL A 293 -19.86 -11.28 19.15
C VAL A 293 -19.76 -12.73 19.59
N GLY A 294 -20.52 -13.13 20.62
CA GLY A 294 -20.46 -14.46 21.20
C GLY A 294 -19.24 -14.68 22.11
N ARG A 295 -19.20 -15.84 22.77
CA ARG A 295 -18.13 -16.17 23.72
C ARG A 295 -16.81 -16.46 23.01
N ASN A 296 -15.69 -16.05 23.63
CA ASN A 296 -14.33 -16.31 23.14
C ASN A 296 -14.09 -15.82 21.69
N ARG A 297 -14.87 -14.85 21.24
CA ARG A 297 -14.65 -14.15 19.97
C ARG A 297 -14.03 -12.79 20.24
N ASP A 298 -13.26 -12.35 19.25
CA ASP A 298 -12.60 -11.05 19.25
C ASP A 298 -13.64 -9.93 18.99
N PRO A 299 -13.95 -9.08 19.99
CA PRO A 299 -14.95 -8.03 19.83
C PRO A 299 -14.52 -6.96 18.83
N PHE A 300 -13.22 -6.69 18.75
CA PHE A 300 -12.71 -5.66 17.87
C PHE A 300 -12.64 -6.14 16.42
N ALA A 301 -12.30 -7.42 16.18
CA ALA A 301 -12.45 -8.02 14.86
C ALA A 301 -13.92 -8.05 14.41
N HIS A 302 -14.86 -8.30 15.33
CA HIS A 302 -16.28 -8.17 15.05
C HIS A 302 -16.63 -6.74 14.63
N PHE A 303 -16.19 -5.74 15.41
CA PHE A 303 -16.35 -4.33 15.10
C PHE A 303 -15.81 -3.96 13.71
N LEU A 304 -14.58 -4.35 13.36
CA LEU A 304 -13.99 -4.04 12.05
C LEU A 304 -14.86 -4.56 10.90
N ARG A 305 -15.49 -5.73 11.08
CA ARG A 305 -16.37 -6.35 10.09
C ARG A 305 -17.74 -5.67 10.01
N VAL A 306 -18.40 -5.42 11.15
CA VAL A 306 -19.78 -4.89 11.15
C VAL A 306 -19.84 -3.38 11.07
N GLY A 307 -18.81 -2.67 11.53
CA GLY A 307 -18.70 -1.21 11.47
C GLY A 307 -18.60 -0.68 10.05
N ILE A 308 -18.15 -1.51 9.10
CA ILE A 308 -18.19 -1.17 7.66
C ILE A 308 -19.63 -0.96 7.18
N THR A 309 -20.59 -1.78 7.62
CA THR A 309 -21.95 -1.80 7.06
C THR A 309 -23.03 -1.24 7.97
N ARG A 310 -22.84 -1.29 9.30
CA ARG A 310 -23.89 -1.01 10.29
C ARG A 310 -23.63 0.22 11.15
N ASP A 311 -22.51 0.93 10.93
CA ASP A 311 -22.15 2.14 11.68
C ASP A 311 -22.26 1.96 13.20
N VAL A 312 -21.75 0.84 13.69
CA VAL A 312 -21.81 0.53 15.12
C VAL A 312 -20.88 1.48 15.90
N ASP A 313 -21.35 2.00 17.01
CA ASP A 313 -20.56 2.89 17.85
C ASP A 313 -19.49 2.10 18.62
N PRO A 314 -18.20 2.46 18.56
CA PRO A 314 -17.13 1.78 19.29
C PRO A 314 -17.04 2.19 20.76
N SER A 315 -17.61 3.34 21.12
CA SER A 315 -17.66 3.89 22.48
C SER A 315 -18.78 4.91 22.60
N PRO A 316 -19.18 5.30 23.83
CA PRO A 316 -20.20 6.34 24.04
C PRO A 316 -19.82 7.71 23.48
N ALA A 317 -18.52 7.95 23.26
CA ALA A 317 -18.00 9.24 22.83
C ALA A 317 -18.04 9.44 21.31
N LEU A 318 -18.38 8.41 20.52
CA LEU A 318 -18.23 8.44 19.08
C LEU A 318 -19.43 7.82 18.37
N ASN A 319 -20.19 8.67 17.67
CA ASN A 319 -21.34 8.25 16.87
C ASN A 319 -20.93 8.03 15.41
N MET A 320 -20.87 6.77 14.99
CA MET A 320 -20.35 6.40 13.66
C MET A 320 -21.29 6.79 12.53
N ALA A 321 -22.60 6.66 12.74
CA ALA A 321 -23.60 6.99 11.74
C ALA A 321 -23.58 8.50 11.44
N GLN A 322 -23.53 9.33 12.48
CA GLN A 322 -23.42 10.78 12.36
C GLN A 322 -22.09 11.19 11.72
N TYR A 323 -20.98 10.55 12.12
CA TYR A 323 -19.67 10.83 11.53
C TYR A 323 -19.67 10.56 10.03
N ARG A 324 -20.12 9.36 9.60
CA ARG A 324 -20.21 9.01 8.18
C ARG A 324 -21.05 10.03 7.40
N ALA A 325 -22.23 10.39 7.93
CA ALA A 325 -23.13 11.35 7.29
C ALA A 325 -22.48 12.74 7.10
N ALA A 326 -21.62 13.16 8.03
CA ALA A 326 -20.97 14.46 8.00
C ALA A 326 -19.74 14.51 7.07
N VAL A 327 -18.91 13.46 7.05
CA VAL A 327 -17.57 13.51 6.44
C VAL A 327 -17.32 12.51 5.31
N MET A 328 -18.24 11.57 5.07
CA MET A 328 -18.13 10.57 4.00
C MET A 328 -19.34 10.59 3.03
N PRO A 329 -19.72 11.76 2.46
CA PRO A 329 -20.86 11.83 1.55
C PRO A 329 -20.58 11.01 0.27
N GLY A 330 -21.58 10.24 -0.17
CA GLY A 330 -21.49 9.40 -1.37
C GLY A 330 -20.80 8.04 -1.18
N ARG A 331 -20.20 7.77 -0.01
CA ARG A 331 -19.64 6.45 0.35
C ARG A 331 -20.66 5.62 1.11
N THR A 332 -21.66 5.13 0.39
CA THR A 332 -22.69 4.23 0.96
C THR A 332 -22.07 2.87 1.32
N PRO A 333 -22.38 2.32 2.51
CA PRO A 333 -21.90 1.00 2.90
C PRO A 333 -22.35 -0.05 1.88
N PRO A 334 -21.49 -1.02 1.52
CA PRO A 334 -21.89 -2.11 0.64
C PRO A 334 -23.04 -2.93 1.27
N PRO A 335 -23.93 -3.54 0.46
CA PRO A 335 -24.99 -4.40 0.98
C PRO A 335 -24.41 -5.53 1.84
N ASP A 336 -25.17 -5.95 2.87
CA ASP A 336 -24.72 -6.81 3.98
C ASP A 336 -23.83 -7.96 3.47
N PRO A 337 -22.66 -8.20 4.08
CA PRO A 337 -21.68 -9.08 3.49
C PRO A 337 -22.21 -10.51 3.46
N GLN A 338 -22.29 -11.11 2.26
CA GLN A 338 -22.56 -12.54 2.17
C GLN A 338 -21.51 -13.33 2.95
N PRO A 339 -21.92 -14.34 3.75
CA PRO A 339 -21.00 -15.22 4.44
C PRO A 339 -20.22 -16.03 3.39
N GLY A 340 -18.93 -15.71 3.21
CA GLY A 340 -18.05 -16.43 2.27
C GLY A 340 -17.05 -15.57 1.52
N ALA A 341 -17.35 -14.29 1.24
CA ALA A 341 -16.37 -13.38 0.63
C ALA A 341 -15.31 -12.96 1.66
N GLU A 342 -14.06 -13.25 1.35
CA GLU A 342 -12.87 -13.32 2.21
C GLU A 342 -12.79 -12.19 3.24
N PHE A 343 -12.78 -12.60 4.51
CA PHE A 343 -12.59 -11.74 5.68
C PHE A 343 -11.41 -10.76 5.50
N LEU A 344 -10.36 -11.18 4.82
CA LEU A 344 -9.15 -10.40 4.58
C LEU A 344 -9.30 -9.38 3.47
N GLU A 345 -10.03 -9.69 2.40
CA GLU A 345 -10.24 -8.74 1.31
C GLU A 345 -11.09 -7.56 1.78
N LYS A 346 -12.02 -7.83 2.71
CA LYS A 346 -12.84 -6.81 3.40
C LYS A 346 -12.02 -5.94 4.36
N ILE A 347 -11.08 -6.55 5.08
CA ILE A 347 -10.10 -5.85 5.94
C ILE A 347 -9.01 -5.15 5.09
N ARG A 348 -8.78 -5.53 3.84
CA ARG A 348 -7.84 -4.82 2.95
C ARG A 348 -8.45 -3.54 2.37
N ARG A 349 -9.75 -3.57 2.07
CA ARG A 349 -10.47 -2.50 1.36
C ARG A 349 -11.22 -1.54 2.30
N GLU A 350 -10.70 -1.26 3.50
CA GLU A 350 -11.33 -0.51 4.63
C GLU A 350 -11.83 0.93 4.32
N GLN A 351 -11.87 1.32 3.04
CA GLN A 351 -12.27 2.60 2.47
C GLN A 351 -13.69 3.06 2.87
N PHE A 352 -14.52 2.17 3.44
CA PHE A 352 -15.90 2.43 3.86
C PHE A 352 -16.13 2.36 5.37
N ASN A 353 -15.11 2.06 6.19
CA ASN A 353 -15.29 2.03 7.64
C ASN A 353 -15.12 3.44 8.23
N PRO A 354 -16.13 4.01 8.91
CA PRO A 354 -16.09 5.37 9.42
C PRO A 354 -15.06 5.55 10.53
N LEU A 355 -14.80 4.54 11.36
CA LEU A 355 -13.72 4.62 12.36
C LEU A 355 -12.35 4.66 11.68
N ILE A 356 -12.14 3.84 10.64
CA ILE A 356 -10.89 3.83 9.89
C ILE A 356 -10.65 5.16 9.21
N PHE A 357 -11.69 5.73 8.60
CA PHE A 357 -11.61 7.07 8.02
C PHE A 357 -11.34 8.15 9.09
N PHE A 358 -12.01 8.08 10.24
CA PHE A 358 -11.74 8.96 11.38
C PHE A 358 -10.29 8.90 11.83
N LEU A 359 -9.76 7.69 12.07
CA LEU A 359 -8.38 7.50 12.50
C LEU A 359 -7.37 7.96 11.45
N SER A 360 -7.66 7.80 10.15
CA SER A 360 -6.76 8.28 9.10
C SER A 360 -6.67 9.81 9.03
N GLN A 361 -7.70 10.54 9.47
CA GLN A 361 -7.65 12.00 9.58
C GLN A 361 -6.89 12.47 10.83
N GLN A 362 -6.77 11.63 11.86
CA GLN A 362 -6.13 11.99 13.12
C GLN A 362 -4.62 11.77 13.15
N ILE A 363 -4.10 10.96 12.24
CA ILE A 363 -2.66 10.78 12.07
C ILE A 363 -2.19 11.82 11.04
N PRO A 364 -1.40 12.83 11.43
CA PRO A 364 -0.82 13.78 10.49
C PRO A 364 -0.01 13.01 9.43
N LEU A 365 -0.22 13.32 8.15
CA LEU A 365 0.78 13.05 7.13
C LEU A 365 1.92 14.05 7.40
N ASP A 366 2.97 13.56 8.07
CA ASP A 366 4.20 14.24 8.51
C ASP A 366 4.24 14.78 9.96
N ASP A 367 5.40 14.56 10.59
CA ASP A 367 5.87 14.95 11.93
C ASP A 367 5.58 14.02 13.15
N ALA A 368 5.95 12.74 13.02
CA ALA A 368 6.30 11.94 14.20
C ALA A 368 7.61 11.17 13.96
N LEU A 369 8.72 11.91 14.01
CA LEU A 369 10.03 11.49 14.58
C LEU A 369 11.05 12.66 14.65
N THR A 370 10.64 13.90 14.37
CA THR A 370 11.41 15.11 14.66
C THR A 370 10.94 15.75 15.97
N THR A 371 11.57 15.34 17.07
CA THR A 371 12.01 16.20 18.19
C THR A 371 12.72 15.29 19.20
N SER A 372 14.07 15.27 19.15
CA SER A 372 14.96 15.97 20.09
C SER A 372 15.14 15.18 21.40
N GLY A 373 16.33 14.78 21.84
CA GLY A 373 17.70 14.98 21.41
C GLY A 373 18.62 14.23 22.37
#